data_AF-G2NU41-F1
#
_entry.id   AF-G2NU41-F1
#
_cell.length_a   1.000
_cell.length_b   1.000
_cell.length_c   1.000
_cell.angle_alpha   90.00
_cell.angle_beta   90.00
_cell.angle_gamma   90.00
#
_symmetry.space_group_name_H-M   'P 1'
#
loop_
_entity.id
_entity.type
_entity.pdbx_description
1 polymer ?
#
loop_
_entity_poly.entity_id
_entity_poly.type
_entity_poly.pdbx_seq_one_letter_code
_entity_poly.pdbx_strand_id
1 'polypeptide(L)'
;MREWLRGLEVFAGPLADFDPAGAPAEPVDLFLGWLGEAVAVGVPDAHAMTLSTIGEDGGSDARVLILKNVDGDGWQFAVHAHSPKGRLHNRLRYERPDRHGPWERHPLWP
;
A
#
# COMPACT_ATOMS: atom_id res chain seq x y z
N MET A 1 -17.86 -16.76 -21.19
CA MET A 1 -16.92 -15.89 -20.45
C MET A 1 -17.30 -15.74 -18.98
N ARG A 2 -18.47 -15.17 -18.63
CA ARG A 2 -18.89 -14.99 -17.22
C ARG A 2 -18.92 -16.30 -16.40
N GLU A 3 -19.53 -17.34 -16.94
CA GLU A 3 -19.64 -18.65 -16.26
C GLU A 3 -18.27 -19.32 -16.08
N TRP A 4 -17.39 -19.18 -17.08
CA TRP A 4 -16.02 -19.66 -16.99
C TRP A 4 -15.23 -18.96 -15.88
N LEU A 5 -15.29 -17.62 -15.78
CA LEU A 5 -14.60 -16.87 -14.72
C LEU A 5 -15.08 -17.25 -13.31
N ARG A 6 -16.36 -17.58 -13.15
CA ARG A 6 -16.91 -18.04 -11.86
C ARG A 6 -16.51 -19.46 -11.49
N GLY A 7 -16.12 -20.27 -12.47
CA GLY A 7 -15.62 -21.62 -12.27
C GLY A 7 -14.12 -21.70 -11.96
N LEU A 8 -13.40 -20.57 -12.01
CA LEU A 8 -12.00 -20.53 -11.60
C LEU A 8 -11.91 -20.67 -10.09
N GLU A 9 -11.00 -21.53 -9.63
CA GLU A 9 -10.68 -21.66 -8.22
C GLU A 9 -9.99 -20.37 -7.74
N VAL A 10 -10.52 -19.78 -6.67
CA VAL A 10 -9.96 -18.58 -6.05
C VAL A 10 -9.39 -18.99 -4.70
N PHE A 11 -8.13 -18.65 -4.45
CA PHE A 11 -7.35 -19.13 -3.29
C PHE A 11 -7.19 -20.65 -3.29
N ALA A 12 -6.56 -21.18 -4.34
CA ALA A 12 -6.26 -22.61 -4.49
C ALA A 12 -5.19 -23.06 -3.46
N GLY A 13 -5.60 -23.22 -2.20
CA GLY A 13 -4.77 -23.66 -1.10
C GLY A 13 -5.30 -23.23 0.26
N PRO A 14 -4.92 -23.93 1.35
CA PRO A 14 -5.23 -23.48 2.69
C PRO A 14 -4.58 -22.12 2.92
N LEU A 15 -5.39 -21.13 3.30
CA LEU A 15 -4.87 -19.85 3.79
C LEU A 15 -4.23 -20.08 5.15
N ALA A 16 -3.12 -19.40 5.42
CA ALA A 16 -2.54 -19.38 6.75
C ALA A 16 -3.57 -18.81 7.73
N ASP A 17 -3.71 -19.48 8.88
CA ASP A 17 -4.51 -18.92 9.97
C ASP A 17 -3.79 -17.71 10.56
N PHE A 18 -4.54 -16.70 10.99
CA PHE A 18 -4.00 -15.48 11.57
C PHE A 18 -4.73 -15.17 12.87
N ASP A 19 -4.02 -15.24 14.00
CA ASP A 19 -4.52 -14.85 15.32
C ASP A 19 -4.28 -13.34 15.56
N PRO A 20 -5.34 -12.51 15.53
CA PRO A 20 -5.19 -11.07 15.76
C PRO A 20 -4.79 -10.73 17.21
N ALA A 21 -5.05 -11.61 18.17
CA ALA A 21 -4.70 -11.38 19.58
C ALA A 21 -3.19 -11.54 19.84
N GLY A 22 -2.50 -12.30 18.99
CA GLY A 22 -1.04 -12.46 19.01
C GLY A 22 -0.27 -11.44 18.17
N ALA A 23 -0.96 -10.50 17.51
CA ALA A 23 -0.31 -9.51 16.67
C ALA A 23 0.54 -8.53 17.49
N PRO A 24 1.67 -8.02 16.95
CA PRO A 24 2.41 -6.92 17.55
C PRO A 24 1.53 -5.70 17.86
N ALA A 25 1.93 -4.92 18.86
CA ALA A 25 1.20 -3.71 19.23
C ALA A 25 1.16 -2.68 18.10
N GLU A 26 2.28 -2.52 17.38
CA GLU A 26 2.38 -1.62 16.24
C GLU A 26 2.11 -2.38 14.92
N PRO A 27 1.19 -1.91 14.07
CA PRO A 27 0.85 -2.57 12.81
C PRO A 27 2.02 -2.59 11.82
N VAL A 28 2.95 -1.64 11.95
CA VAL A 28 4.15 -1.57 11.11
C VAL A 28 5.06 -2.77 11.33
N ASP A 29 5.15 -3.27 12.57
CA ASP A 29 5.98 -4.44 12.89
C ASP A 29 5.43 -5.70 12.23
N LEU A 30 4.11 -5.86 12.25
CA LEU A 30 3.43 -6.98 11.57
C LEU A 30 3.65 -6.92 10.06
N PHE A 31 3.52 -5.73 9.46
CA PHE A 31 3.77 -5.52 8.03
C PHE A 31 5.23 -5.88 7.65
N LEU A 32 6.20 -5.41 8.43
CA LEU A 32 7.61 -5.69 8.19
C LEU A 32 7.94 -7.18 8.35
N GLY A 33 7.31 -7.86 9.31
CA GLY A 33 7.40 -9.31 9.46
C GLY A 33 6.93 -10.05 8.20
N TRP A 34 5.71 -9.76 7.74
CA TRP A 34 5.15 -10.38 6.52
C TRP A 34 5.96 -10.06 5.26
N LEU A 35 6.42 -8.82 5.11
CA LEU A 35 7.26 -8.43 3.98
C LEU A 35 8.61 -9.18 4.02
N GLY A 36 9.22 -9.32 5.20
CA GLY A 36 10.44 -10.08 5.41
C GLY A 36 10.27 -11.56 5.06
N GLU A 37 9.19 -12.18 5.49
CA GLU A 37 8.84 -13.57 5.14
C GLU A 37 8.65 -13.75 3.64
N ALA A 38 7.89 -12.87 3.00
CA ALA A 38 7.66 -12.90 1.55
C ALA A 38 8.98 -12.79 0.77
N VAL A 39 9.88 -11.90 1.19
CA VAL A 39 11.23 -11.79 0.61
C VAL A 39 12.04 -13.06 0.85
N ALA A 40 12.01 -13.62 2.06
CA ALA A 40 12.77 -14.81 2.43
C ALA A 40 12.36 -16.06 1.62
N VAL A 41 11.08 -16.20 1.28
CA VAL A 41 10.58 -17.30 0.44
C VAL A 41 10.64 -16.99 -1.07
N GLY A 42 11.16 -15.81 -1.45
CA GLY A 42 11.41 -15.46 -2.85
C GLY A 42 10.16 -15.02 -3.62
N VAL A 43 9.17 -14.42 -2.97
CA VAL A 43 8.02 -13.81 -3.65
C VAL A 43 8.52 -12.73 -4.63
N PRO A 44 8.21 -12.82 -5.93
CA PRO A 44 8.59 -11.81 -6.90
C PRO A 44 8.03 -10.43 -6.52
N ASP A 45 8.88 -9.41 -6.61
CA ASP A 45 8.49 -8.01 -6.38
C ASP A 45 7.71 -7.77 -5.07
N ALA A 46 8.07 -8.46 -3.98
CA ALA A 46 7.33 -8.41 -2.71
C ALA A 46 7.10 -7.00 -2.13
N HIS A 47 7.93 -6.02 -2.52
CA HIS A 47 7.82 -4.62 -2.12
C HIS A 47 7.13 -3.72 -3.17
N ALA A 48 6.57 -4.30 -4.24
CA ALA A 48 5.74 -3.60 -5.20
C ALA A 48 4.31 -3.51 -4.68
N MET A 49 3.77 -2.29 -4.62
CA MET A 49 2.50 -1.99 -3.97
C MET A 49 1.60 -1.17 -4.90
N THR A 50 0.32 -1.48 -4.91
CA THR A 50 -0.66 -0.65 -5.65
C THR A 50 -1.08 0.54 -4.79
N LEU A 51 -0.73 1.74 -5.23
CA LEU A 51 -1.15 2.99 -4.61
C LEU A 51 -2.29 3.62 -5.40
N SER A 52 -3.44 3.75 -4.74
CA SER A 52 -4.63 4.43 -5.26
C SER A 52 -4.73 5.84 -4.70
N THR A 53 -4.96 6.83 -5.55
CA THR A 53 -5.13 8.24 -5.16
C THR A 53 -6.38 8.82 -5.78
N ILE A 54 -6.94 9.86 -5.16
CA ILE A 54 -8.02 10.66 -5.72
C ILE A 54 -7.50 12.06 -6.03
N GLY A 55 -7.71 12.52 -7.26
CA GLY A 55 -7.41 13.88 -7.71
C GLY A 55 -8.37 14.92 -7.14
N GLU A 56 -8.07 16.20 -7.33
CA GLU A 56 -8.93 17.29 -6.83
C GLU A 56 -10.29 17.35 -7.52
N ASP A 57 -10.40 16.78 -8.72
CA ASP A 57 -11.62 16.60 -9.49
C ASP A 57 -12.44 15.38 -9.04
N GLY A 58 -11.96 14.62 -8.04
CA GLY A 58 -12.58 13.38 -7.58
C GLY A 58 -12.24 12.15 -8.43
N GLY A 59 -11.41 12.29 -9.47
CA GLY A 59 -10.97 11.17 -10.30
C GLY A 59 -10.02 10.24 -9.54
N SER A 60 -10.29 8.93 -9.55
CA SER A 60 -9.39 7.94 -8.94
C SER A 60 -8.36 7.42 -9.94
N ASP A 61 -7.16 7.14 -9.45
CA ASP A 61 -6.08 6.54 -10.22
C ASP A 61 -5.29 5.56 -9.35
N ALA A 62 -4.90 4.41 -9.91
CA ALA A 62 -4.12 3.39 -9.22
C ALA A 62 -2.89 3.00 -10.04
N ARG A 63 -1.75 2.82 -9.37
CA ARG A 63 -0.50 2.36 -10.02
C ARG A 63 0.34 1.50 -9.08
N VAL A 64 1.13 0.61 -9.65
CA VAL A 64 2.17 -0.12 -8.92
C VAL A 64 3.36 0.81 -8.69
N LEU A 65 3.83 0.91 -7.45
CA LEU A 65 5.02 1.65 -7.04
C LEU A 65 5.92 0.76 -6.20
N ILE A 66 7.19 1.13 -6.13
CA ILE A 66 8.20 0.42 -5.35
C ILE A 66 8.32 1.08 -3.98
N LEU A 67 8.03 0.33 -2.93
CA LEU A 67 8.30 0.71 -1.55
C LEU A 67 9.81 0.79 -1.34
N LYS A 68 10.28 1.90 -0.76
CA LYS A 68 11.72 2.16 -0.56
C LYS A 68 12.11 2.25 0.92
N ASN A 69 11.18 2.62 1.78
CA ASN A 69 11.42 2.69 3.22
C ASN A 69 10.09 2.60 3.98
N VAL A 70 10.18 2.14 5.22
CA VAL A 70 9.10 2.14 6.22
C VAL A 70 9.72 2.50 7.56
N ASP A 71 9.24 3.57 8.17
CA ASP A 71 9.67 4.03 9.48
C ASP A 71 8.48 4.59 10.28
N GLY A 72 8.75 5.22 11.42
CA GLY A 72 7.72 5.80 12.29
C GLY A 72 6.84 6.87 11.62
N ASP A 73 7.29 7.43 10.51
CA ASP A 73 6.53 8.42 9.73
C ASP A 73 5.72 7.76 8.59
N GLY A 74 5.87 6.46 8.37
CA GLY A 74 5.07 5.64 7.46
C GLY A 74 5.82 5.05 6.27
N TRP A 75 5.10 4.81 5.17
CA TRP A 75 5.60 4.14 3.97
C TRP A 75 6.05 5.13 2.90
N GLN A 76 7.25 4.93 2.36
CA GLN A 76 7.88 5.84 1.40
C GLN A 76 8.06 5.15 0.06
N PHE A 77 7.53 5.75 -1.02
CA PHE A 77 7.57 5.20 -2.37
C PHE A 77 8.38 6.10 -3.31
N ALA A 78 9.16 5.49 -4.20
CA ALA A 78 9.84 6.24 -5.26
C ALA A 78 8.88 6.56 -6.41
N VAL A 79 8.87 7.81 -6.86
CA VAL A 79 8.09 8.27 -8.01
C VAL A 79 8.96 9.11 -8.94
N HIS A 80 8.79 8.98 -10.25
CA HIS A 80 9.48 9.84 -11.21
C HIS A 80 8.86 11.26 -11.18
N ALA A 81 9.64 12.23 -10.69
CA ALA A 81 9.20 13.61 -10.45
C ALA A 81 8.62 14.35 -11.67
N HIS A 82 9.01 13.97 -12.89
CA HIS A 82 8.62 14.67 -14.13
C HIS A 82 7.39 14.07 -14.82
N SER A 83 6.87 12.94 -14.32
CA SER A 83 5.60 12.42 -14.81
C SER A 83 4.45 13.37 -14.42
N PRO A 84 3.35 13.42 -15.19
CA PRO A 84 2.15 14.17 -14.80
C PRO A 84 1.68 13.88 -13.36
N LYS A 85 1.94 12.67 -12.88
CA LYS A 85 1.63 12.20 -11.51
C LYS A 85 2.79 12.37 -10.52
N GLY A 86 4.02 12.53 -10.98
CA GLY A 86 5.14 13.02 -10.17
C GLY A 86 4.87 14.43 -9.66
N ARG A 87 4.20 15.28 -10.46
CA ARG A 87 3.68 16.57 -9.99
C ARG A 87 2.58 16.46 -8.93
N LEU A 88 1.81 15.37 -8.92
CA LEU A 88 0.75 15.09 -7.92
C LEU A 88 1.34 14.49 -6.63
N HIS A 89 2.27 13.54 -6.76
CA HIS A 89 2.87 12.78 -5.67
C HIS A 89 3.98 13.51 -4.93
N ASN A 90 4.73 14.38 -5.60
CA ASN A 90 5.86 15.10 -4.98
C ASN A 90 5.43 16.34 -4.19
N ARG A 91 4.13 16.51 -3.96
CA ARG A 91 3.54 17.73 -3.37
C ARG A 91 2.64 17.49 -2.18
N LEU A 92 2.25 16.25 -1.87
CA LEU A 92 1.20 15.99 -0.89
C LEU A 92 1.59 14.87 0.07
N ARG A 93 1.59 15.19 1.35
CA ARG A 93 1.63 14.26 2.48
C ARG A 93 0.20 14.05 2.94
N TYR A 94 -0.22 12.80 3.07
CA TYR A 94 -1.53 12.47 3.63
C TYR A 94 -1.32 11.98 5.06
N GLU A 95 -1.97 12.62 6.01
CA GLU A 95 -1.95 12.21 7.41
C GLU A 95 -3.36 11.84 7.86
N ARG A 96 -3.47 10.89 8.78
CA ARG A 96 -4.71 10.67 9.52
C ARG A 96 -4.38 10.58 11.00
N PRO A 97 -4.48 11.70 11.73
CA PRO A 97 -4.07 11.76 13.14
C PRO A 97 -4.88 10.80 14.02
N ASP A 98 -6.11 10.49 13.63
CA ASP A 98 -6.98 9.58 14.36
C ASP A 98 -7.52 8.44 13.48
N ARG A 99 -7.81 7.30 14.11
CA ARG A 99 -8.22 6.08 13.40
C ARG A 99 -9.59 6.18 12.74
N HIS A 100 -10.39 7.23 12.91
CA HIS A 100 -11.72 7.31 12.28
C HIS A 100 -12.04 8.66 11.61
N GLY A 101 -11.12 9.61 11.65
CA GLY A 101 -11.31 10.95 11.16
C GLY A 101 -10.89 11.12 9.71
N PRO A 102 -11.05 12.34 9.19
CA PRO A 102 -10.75 12.63 7.80
C PRO A 102 -9.24 12.56 7.55
N TRP A 103 -8.87 12.13 6.34
CA TRP A 103 -7.50 12.28 5.88
C TRP A 103 -7.18 13.77 5.71
N GLU A 104 -6.13 14.22 6.38
CA GLU A 104 -5.54 15.52 6.19
C GLU A 104 -4.56 15.47 5.03
N ARG A 105 -4.52 16.57 4.26
CA ARG A 105 -3.69 16.69 3.06
C ARG A 105 -2.78 17.89 3.23
N HIS A 106 -1.49 17.62 3.39
CA HIS A 106 -0.45 18.61 3.66
C HIS A 106 0.42 18.80 2.42
N PRO A 107 0.62 20.04 1.95
CA PRO A 107 1.62 20.32 0.92
C PRO A 107 3.02 19.98 1.46
N LEU A 108 3.84 19.24 0.71
CA LEU A 108 5.24 18.98 1.10
C LEU A 108 6.14 20.23 0.96
N TRP A 109 5.73 21.22 0.15
CA TRP A 109 6.37 22.53 0.00
C TRP A 109 5.30 23.63 -0.20
N PRO A 110 5.59 24.92 0.13
CA PRO A 110 4.69 26.06 -0.11
C PRO A 110 4.36 26.29 -1.59
#